data_AF-A0A1A9G118-F1
#
_entry.id   AF-A0A1A9G118-F1
#
_cell.length_a   1.000
_cell.length_b   1.000
_cell.length_c   1.000
_cell.angle_alpha   90.00
_cell.angle_beta   90.00
_cell.angle_gamma   90.00
#
_symmetry.space_group_name_H-M   'P 1'
#
loop_
_entity.id
_entity.type
_entity.pdbx_description
1 polymer ?
#
loop_
_entity_poly.entity_id
_entity_poly.type
_entity_poly.pdbx_seq_one_letter_code
_entity_poly.pdbx_strand_id
1 'polypeptide(L)'
;MKIAVQEAMQTGRDPKSPEFLDHFAETIRAESGLDLPHAYFVEEARLRLASGVVHHLVDHHTTPAQFQSSCCFDAWAKDDAA
;
A
#
# COMPACT_ATOMS: atom_id res chain seq x y z
N MET A 1 -4.76 9.41 -10.90
CA MET A 1 -6.04 10.07 -10.59
C MET A 1 -6.01 10.43 -9.11
N LYS A 2 -5.78 11.70 -8.74
CA LYS A 2 -5.57 12.15 -7.34
C LYS A 2 -6.87 12.49 -6.59
N ILE A 3 -7.99 12.48 -7.30
CA ILE A 3 -9.22 13.19 -6.91
C ILE A 3 -10.06 12.40 -5.90
N ALA A 4 -10.21 11.08 -6.06
CA ALA A 4 -11.12 10.30 -5.21
C ALA A 4 -10.67 10.19 -3.74
N VAL A 5 -9.37 10.04 -3.49
CA VAL A 5 -8.84 10.00 -2.12
C VAL A 5 -8.93 11.38 -1.47
N GLN A 6 -8.54 12.44 -2.20
CA GLN A 6 -8.57 13.81 -1.68
C GLN A 6 -9.99 14.34 -1.44
N GLU A 7 -10.98 13.94 -2.25
CA GLU A 7 -12.39 14.24 -2.00
C GLU A 7 -12.88 13.53 -0.74
N ALA A 8 -12.57 12.24 -0.59
CA ALA A 8 -12.99 11.50 0.59
C ALA A 8 -12.45 12.12 1.89
N MET A 9 -11.18 12.56 1.93
CA MET A 9 -10.62 13.23 3.12
C MET A 9 -11.14 14.67 3.32
N GLN A 10 -11.62 15.35 2.26
CA GLN A 10 -12.19 16.71 2.34
C GLN A 10 -13.63 16.75 2.84
N THR A 11 -14.35 15.63 2.86
CA THR A 11 -15.76 15.58 3.34
C THR A 11 -15.93 15.75 4.85
N GLY A 12 -14.85 15.96 5.62
CA GLY A 12 -14.91 16.10 7.08
C GLY A 12 -15.33 14.82 7.81
N ARG A 13 -15.37 13.69 7.11
CA ARG A 13 -15.68 12.36 7.66
C ARG A 13 -14.44 11.81 8.36
N ASP A 14 -14.61 11.24 9.54
CA ASP A 14 -13.51 10.61 10.27
C ASP A 14 -12.89 9.51 9.39
N PRO A 15 -11.59 9.61 9.02
CA PRO A 15 -10.91 8.62 8.19
C PRO A 15 -10.82 7.24 8.85
N LYS A 16 -11.14 7.13 10.14
CA LYS A 16 -11.23 5.86 10.86
C LYS A 16 -12.65 5.32 10.98
N SER A 17 -13.66 6.04 10.50
CA SER A 17 -15.03 5.55 10.51
C SER A 17 -15.16 4.30 9.63
N PRO A 18 -15.93 3.29 10.07
CA PRO A 18 -16.11 2.06 9.29
C PRO A 18 -16.72 2.36 7.92
N GLU A 19 -17.66 3.30 7.82
CA GLU A 19 -18.29 3.67 6.54
C GLU A 19 -17.30 4.30 5.56
N PHE A 20 -16.32 5.04 6.07
CA PHE A 20 -15.24 5.60 5.24
C PHE A 20 -14.31 4.50 4.74
N LEU A 21 -13.91 3.59 5.63
CA LEU A 21 -13.04 2.46 5.27
C LEU A 21 -13.70 1.55 4.24
N ASP A 22 -14.99 1.24 4.39
CA ASP A 22 -15.72 0.39 3.45
C ASP A 22 -15.80 1.06 2.07
N HIS A 23 -16.12 2.35 2.01
CA HIS A 23 -16.16 3.09 0.75
C HIS A 23 -14.78 3.19 0.10
N PHE A 24 -13.73 3.46 0.89
CA PHE A 24 -12.37 3.54 0.39
C PHE A 24 -11.87 2.18 -0.11
N ALA A 25 -12.19 1.09 0.60
CA ALA A 25 -11.90 -0.28 0.20
C ALA A 25 -12.56 -0.63 -1.15
N GLU A 26 -13.82 -0.25 -1.37
CA GLU A 26 -14.48 -0.46 -2.66
C GLU A 26 -13.86 0.37 -3.79
N THR A 27 -13.41 1.59 -3.52
CA THR A 27 -12.62 2.37 -4.50
C THR A 27 -11.33 1.63 -4.88
N ILE A 28 -10.58 1.14 -3.89
CA ILE A 28 -9.33 0.41 -4.14
C ILE A 28 -9.61 -0.87 -4.94
N ARG A 29 -10.68 -1.60 -4.60
CA ARG A 29 -11.09 -2.82 -5.31
C ARG A 29 -11.39 -2.54 -6.78
N ALA A 30 -12.26 -1.56 -7.04
CA ALA A 30 -12.68 -1.17 -8.38
C ALA A 30 -11.49 -0.71 -9.24
N GLU A 31 -10.51 -0.04 -8.64
CA GLU A 31 -9.28 0.41 -9.32
C GLU A 31 -8.25 -0.71 -9.53
N SER A 32 -8.19 -1.71 -8.63
CA SER A 32 -7.16 -2.75 -8.64
C SER A 32 -7.34 -3.81 -9.73
N GLY A 33 -8.60 -4.09 -10.11
CA GLY A 33 -8.94 -5.23 -10.97
C GLY A 33 -8.66 -6.60 -10.34
N LEU A 34 -8.36 -6.66 -9.03
CA LEU A 34 -8.10 -7.89 -8.30
C LEU A 34 -9.40 -8.53 -7.80
N ASP A 35 -9.56 -9.83 -8.05
CA ASP A 35 -10.69 -10.62 -7.54
C ASP A 35 -10.38 -11.17 -6.14
N LEU A 36 -10.25 -10.25 -5.18
CA LEU A 36 -10.00 -10.57 -3.77
C LEU A 36 -11.23 -10.25 -2.89
N PRO A 37 -11.35 -10.86 -1.70
CA PRO A 37 -12.42 -10.55 -0.75
C PRO A 37 -12.37 -9.09 -0.26
N HIS A 38 -13.53 -8.50 0.06
CA HIS A 38 -13.63 -7.12 0.55
C HIS A 38 -12.74 -6.84 1.78
N ALA A 39 -12.62 -7.80 2.70
CA ALA A 39 -11.79 -7.67 3.90
C ALA A 39 -10.31 -7.38 3.59
N TYR A 40 -9.79 -7.87 2.45
CA TYR A 40 -8.45 -7.53 1.99
C TYR A 40 -8.32 -6.02 1.72
N PHE A 41 -9.29 -5.45 1.03
CA PHE A 41 -9.29 -4.03 0.66
C PHE A 41 -9.53 -3.10 1.85
N VAL A 42 -10.22 -3.56 2.90
CA VAL A 42 -10.35 -2.82 4.16
C VAL A 42 -9.01 -2.69 4.87
N GLU A 43 -8.21 -3.75 4.91
CA GLU A 43 -6.87 -3.70 5.50
C GLU A 43 -5.92 -2.86 4.65
N GLU A 44 -5.98 -2.96 3.32
CA GLU A 44 -5.25 -2.08 2.40
C GLU A 44 -5.64 -0.60 2.59
N ALA A 45 -6.94 -0.31 2.74
CA ALA A 45 -7.44 1.03 3.05
C ALA A 45 -6.83 1.57 4.34
N ARG A 46 -6.79 0.77 5.41
CA ARG A 46 -6.17 1.15 6.70
C ARG A 46 -4.69 1.42 6.55
N LEU A 47 -3.97 0.57 5.83
CA LEU A 47 -2.53 0.73 5.59
C LEU A 47 -2.22 2.03 4.83
N ARG A 48 -2.97 2.34 3.77
CA ARG A 48 -2.82 3.59 3.01
C ARG A 48 -3.10 4.83 3.83
N LEU A 49 -4.08 4.77 4.74
CA LEU A 49 -4.40 5.86 5.65
C LEU A 49 -3.35 6.03 6.76
N ALA A 50 -2.79 4.92 7.25
CA ALA A 50 -1.76 4.93 8.29
C ALA A 50 -0.39 5.37 7.77
N SER A 51 -0.04 5.02 6.52
CA SER A 51 1.29 5.33 5.96
C SER A 51 1.40 6.77 5.46
N GLY A 52 0.30 7.50 5.28
CA GLY A 52 0.28 8.80 4.61
C GLY A 52 0.72 8.75 3.14
N VAL A 53 1.04 7.56 2.63
CA VAL A 53 1.52 7.30 1.28
C VAL A 53 0.54 6.33 0.63
N VAL A 54 -0.27 6.89 -0.26
CA VAL A 54 -1.06 6.11 -1.22
C VAL A 54 -0.07 5.45 -2.19
N HIS A 55 0.52 4.33 -1.78
CA HIS A 55 1.27 3.48 -2.69
C HIS A 55 0.26 2.91 -3.68
N HIS A 56 0.40 3.30 -4.94
CA HIS A 56 -0.34 2.71 -6.05
C HIS A 56 -0.01 1.22 -6.09
N LEU A 57 -0.98 0.35 -5.77
CA LEU A 57 -0.92 -1.09 -6.09
C LEU A 57 -0.97 -1.39 -7.60
N VAL A 58 -0.69 -0.41 -8.46
CA VAL A 58 -0.65 -0.55 -9.92
C VAL A 58 0.80 -0.65 -10.44
N ASP A 59 1.82 -0.47 -9.60
CA ASP A 59 3.20 -0.62 -10.02
C ASP A 59 3.82 -1.95 -9.58
N HIS A 60 3.39 -3.03 -10.26
CA HIS A 60 4.26 -4.20 -10.45
C HIS A 60 5.52 -3.90 -11.30
N HIS A 61 5.84 -2.62 -11.55
CA HIS A 61 7.07 -2.14 -12.16
C HIS A 61 7.70 -0.93 -11.44
N THR A 62 7.47 -0.76 -10.13
CA THR A 62 8.43 0.05 -9.37
C THR A 62 9.75 -0.71 -9.39
N THR A 63 10.72 -0.21 -10.15
CA THR A 63 12.12 -0.63 -10.02
C THR A 63 12.41 -0.66 -8.53
N PRO A 64 12.65 -1.84 -7.92
CA PRO A 64 12.87 -1.91 -6.50
C PRO A 64 14.05 -0.99 -6.21
N ALA A 65 13.90 -0.08 -5.23
CA ALA A 65 15.06 0.57 -4.64
C ALA A 65 16.08 -0.55 -4.40
N GLN A 66 17.25 -0.45 -5.05
CA GLN A 66 18.19 -1.55 -5.14
C GLN A 66 18.44 -2.05 -3.72
N PHE A 67 17.97 -3.27 -3.44
CA PHE A 67 18.03 -3.84 -2.10
C PHE A 67 19.51 -3.88 -1.70
N GLN A 68 19.88 -3.00 -0.76
CA GLN A 68 21.21 -3.00 -0.19
C GLN A 68 21.15 -3.87 1.06
N SER A 69 21.67 -5.09 0.95
CA SER A 69 21.96 -5.91 2.11
C SER A 69 22.90 -5.15 3.04
N SER A 70 22.72 -5.33 4.35
CA SER A 70 23.71 -4.85 5.29
C SER A 70 25.04 -5.57 5.05
N CYS A 71 26.15 -4.88 5.31
CA CYS A 71 27.48 -5.49 5.24
C CYS A 71 27.61 -6.76 6.13
N CYS A 72 26.85 -6.82 7.23
CA CYS A 72 26.77 -8.00 8.10
C CYS A 72 26.13 -9.20 7.40
N PHE A 73 25.11 -8.99 6.56
CA PHE A 73 24.47 -10.07 5.79
C PHE A 73 25.39 -10.58 4.68
N ASP A 74 26.05 -9.68 3.94
CA ASP A 74 27.03 -10.05 2.90
C ASP A 74 28.21 -10.86 3.47
N ALA A 75 28.75 -10.46 4.63
CA ALA A 75 29.85 -11.14 5.28
C ALA A 75 29.48 -12.53 5.81
N TRP A 76 28.21 -12.76 6.16
CA TRP A 76 27.73 -14.08 6.56
C TRP A 76 27.37 -14.96 5.36
N ALA A 77 26.82 -14.38 4.29
CA ALA A 77 26.36 -15.10 3.12
C ALA A 77 27.48 -15.49 2.15
N LYS A 78 28.58 -14.73 2.14
CA LYS A 78 29.79 -15.06 1.38
C LYS A 78 30.81 -15.65 2.34
N ASP A 79 30.87 -16.97 2.41
CA ASP A 79 32.04 -17.65 2.95
C ASP A 79 33.24 -17.25 2.08
N ASP A 80 34.30 -16.73 2.70
CA ASP A 80 35.47 -16.16 2.02
C ASP A 80 35.98 -17.11 0.93
N ALA A 81 35.72 -16.77 -0.34
CA ALA A 81 36.34 -17.45 -1.48
C ALA A 81 37.80 -17.00 -1.55
N ALA A 82 38.65 -17.75 -0.85
CA ALA A 82 40.11 -17.72 -0.96
C ALA A 82 40.59 -18.12 -2.38
#